data_AF-A0A918L9K8-F1
#
_entry.id   AF-A0A918L9K8-F1
#
_cell.length_a   1.000
_cell.length_b   1.000
_cell.length_c   1.000
_cell.angle_alpha   90.00
_cell.angle_beta   90.00
_cell.angle_gamma   90.00
#
_symmetry.space_group_name_H-M   'P 1'
#
loop_
_entity.id
_entity.type
_entity.pdbx_description
1 polymer ?
#
loop_
_entity_poly.entity_id
_entity_poly.type
_entity_poly.pdbx_seq_one_letter_code
_entity_poly.pdbx_strand_id
1 'polypeptide(L)'
;MAGTALRERARGALLGLAVGDALGAPAENLKPSEIRARWGRVTGYVAERPAGTDDTEYAIFSGLLLARHGAALTPAHVEAAWHEWIADRDEGPFRGAGFSERGTLENLRRGLAAPISAQHRHAWSDGLAMRAAPYGVFAAGRPAEAARLVAVDGSVSHDGEGIYGGQAVAAGVAAAMAGAPVVAVVAAALAVVADDSWTARSLRRAVTAAHRGERAVRSAVVVGGYPWTDLAPEAVALAFGAYAAAGGDFRDAVLTAVNMGRDADTTAAVAGALAGATGGAAAIPAEWAAVIGPARGSCLPAMAGHHVLEVADLLTLTRDTSVSTLADPAPDTSGKSPADPTPNTSVRTLAGVAPDTTARTPAGAAPDTTARTPADPTPDTSGKSPADPAPDTTARTPADPTPDTSGKSPADPAPDTSVRTLACAAPAPSATLAARTPGTATTVPGPPALPTPPDPGGTDSAPPALPAPPGDAGHRAPDSRPPCVAS
;
A
#
# COMPACT_ATOMS: atom_id res chain seq x y z
N MET A 1 -22.76 5.50 22.93
CA MET A 1 -22.22 6.63 22.15
C MET A 1 -20.81 6.37 21.62
N ALA A 2 -19.86 5.88 22.44
CA ALA A 2 -18.50 5.58 21.97
C ALA A 2 -18.43 4.51 20.86
N GLY A 3 -19.19 3.41 20.95
CA GLY A 3 -19.23 2.36 19.91
C GLY A 3 -19.79 2.83 18.56
N THR A 4 -20.79 3.72 18.57
CA THR A 4 -21.34 4.33 17.35
C THR A 4 -20.31 5.21 16.65
N ALA A 5 -19.57 6.03 17.40
CA ALA A 5 -18.52 6.89 16.84
C ALA A 5 -17.36 6.07 16.25
N LEU A 6 -16.97 4.97 16.89
CA LEU A 6 -15.93 4.08 16.37
C LEU A 6 -16.36 3.42 15.05
N ARG A 7 -17.61 2.94 14.97
CA ARG A 7 -18.17 2.35 13.76
C ARG A 7 -18.22 3.35 12.59
N GLU A 8 -18.65 4.58 12.84
CA GLU A 8 -18.68 5.62 11.80
C GLU A 8 -17.28 5.98 11.29
N ARG A 9 -16.25 5.97 12.16
CA ARG A 9 -14.85 6.13 11.75
C ARG A 9 -14.34 4.95 10.94
N ALA A 10 -14.70 3.72 11.31
CA ALA A 10 -14.32 2.52 10.58
C ALA A 10 -14.92 2.52 9.17
N ARG A 11 -16.23 2.83 9.08
CA ARG A 11 -16.91 3.02 7.79
C ARG A 11 -16.27 4.12 6.98
N GLY A 12 -15.99 5.27 7.60
CA GLY A 12 -15.29 6.39 6.97
C GLY A 12 -13.93 5.98 6.41
N ALA A 13 -13.13 5.21 7.15
CA ALA A 13 -11.82 4.76 6.72
C ALA A 13 -11.90 3.88 5.46
N LEU A 14 -12.71 2.81 5.47
CA LEU A 14 -12.74 1.87 4.35
C LEU A 14 -13.57 2.39 3.16
N LEU A 15 -14.63 3.17 3.40
CA LEU A 15 -15.34 3.86 2.31
C LEU A 15 -14.48 4.98 1.71
N GLY A 16 -13.76 5.70 2.55
CA GLY A 16 -12.83 6.76 2.13
C GLY A 16 -11.71 6.23 1.25
N LEU A 17 -11.18 5.05 1.59
CA LEU A 17 -10.24 4.31 0.74
C LEU A 17 -10.82 4.06 -0.65
N ALA A 18 -12.01 3.43 -0.72
CA ALA A 18 -12.63 3.08 -1.99
C ALA A 18 -13.03 4.30 -2.84
N VAL A 19 -13.44 5.40 -2.20
CA VAL A 19 -13.70 6.68 -2.87
C VAL A 19 -12.41 7.28 -3.44
N GLY A 20 -11.34 7.28 -2.65
CA GLY A 20 -10.03 7.78 -3.06
C GLY A 20 -9.47 7.02 -4.25
N ASP A 21 -9.45 5.70 -4.15
CA ASP A 21 -9.11 4.76 -5.23
C ASP A 21 -9.90 5.08 -6.52
N ALA A 22 -11.23 5.06 -6.46
CA ALA A 22 -12.08 5.28 -7.64
C ALA A 22 -11.93 6.69 -8.27
N LEU A 23 -11.59 7.72 -7.47
CA LEU A 23 -11.29 9.07 -7.95
C LEU A 23 -9.90 9.17 -8.57
N GLY A 24 -8.93 8.44 -8.01
CA GLY A 24 -7.53 8.46 -8.40
C GLY A 24 -7.22 7.60 -9.62
N ALA A 25 -7.92 6.48 -9.81
CA ALA A 25 -7.63 5.52 -10.88
C ALA A 25 -7.54 6.14 -12.29
N PRO A 26 -8.38 7.11 -12.72
CA PRO A 26 -8.21 7.74 -14.02
C PRO A 26 -6.93 8.58 -14.15
N ALA A 27 -6.42 9.10 -13.04
CA ALA A 27 -5.23 9.95 -12.96
C ALA A 27 -3.94 9.17 -12.69
N GLU A 28 -4.03 7.85 -12.47
CA GLU A 28 -2.89 6.95 -12.29
C GLU A 28 -1.91 7.08 -13.46
N ASN A 29 -0.62 7.05 -13.15
CA ASN A 29 0.50 7.20 -14.08
C ASN A 29 0.56 8.53 -14.85
N LEU A 30 -0.32 9.50 -14.56
CA LEU A 30 -0.30 10.82 -15.20
C LEU A 30 0.55 11.83 -14.41
N LYS A 31 1.13 12.78 -15.13
CA LYS A 31 1.71 14.01 -14.57
C LYS A 31 0.59 15.02 -14.30
N PRO A 32 0.79 15.96 -13.35
CA PRO A 32 -0.16 17.04 -13.12
C PRO A 32 -0.50 17.85 -14.37
N SER A 33 0.44 18.00 -15.33
CA SER A 33 0.18 18.67 -16.60
C SER A 33 -0.80 17.91 -17.51
N GLU A 34 -0.73 16.58 -17.50
CA GLU A 34 -1.60 15.71 -18.30
C GLU A 34 -3.00 15.66 -17.70
N ILE A 35 -3.10 15.57 -16.35
CA ILE A 35 -4.36 15.71 -15.62
C ILE A 35 -5.02 17.06 -15.97
N ARG A 36 -4.27 18.17 -15.89
CA ARG A 36 -4.77 19.50 -16.25
C ARG A 36 -5.21 19.64 -17.69
N ALA A 37 -4.46 19.04 -18.62
CA ALA A 37 -4.83 19.07 -20.03
C ALA A 37 -6.14 18.32 -20.31
N ARG A 38 -6.41 17.24 -19.57
CA ARG A 38 -7.57 16.37 -19.80
C ARG A 38 -8.83 16.81 -19.05
N TRP A 39 -8.68 17.28 -17.80
CA TRP A 39 -9.81 17.58 -16.90
C TRP A 39 -9.70 18.90 -16.16
N GLY A 40 -8.63 19.68 -16.38
CA GLY A 40 -8.30 20.78 -15.47
C GLY A 40 -7.91 20.24 -14.09
N ARG A 41 -8.47 20.80 -13.02
CA ARG A 41 -8.34 20.20 -11.70
C ARG A 41 -9.43 19.14 -11.54
N VAL A 42 -9.07 17.92 -11.18
CA VAL A 42 -10.06 16.92 -10.79
C VAL A 42 -10.76 17.40 -9.53
N THR A 43 -12.09 17.47 -9.55
CA THR A 43 -12.95 17.96 -8.45
C THR A 43 -14.02 16.95 -8.02
N GLY A 44 -14.01 15.76 -8.62
CA GLY A 44 -14.96 14.65 -8.45
C GLY A 44 -14.67 13.56 -9.48
N TYR A 45 -15.57 12.59 -9.63
CA TYR A 45 -15.36 11.48 -10.57
C TYR A 45 -15.28 11.95 -12.02
N VAL A 46 -14.26 11.48 -12.74
CA VAL A 46 -14.05 11.77 -14.17
C VAL A 46 -14.20 10.53 -15.06
N ALA A 47 -14.29 9.33 -14.46
CA ALA A 47 -14.59 8.10 -15.18
C ALA A 47 -16.10 7.95 -15.40
N GLU A 48 -16.49 7.35 -16.53
CA GLU A 48 -17.90 7.07 -16.84
C GLU A 48 -18.52 6.04 -15.89
N ARG A 49 -17.70 5.10 -15.38
CA ARG A 49 -18.14 4.03 -14.47
C ARG A 49 -17.15 3.86 -13.31
N PRO A 50 -17.06 4.84 -12.39
CA PRO A 50 -16.11 4.79 -11.28
C PRO A 50 -16.33 3.54 -10.44
N ALA A 51 -15.24 2.94 -9.99
CA ALA A 51 -15.20 1.88 -9.00
C ALA A 51 -13.76 1.76 -8.50
N GLY A 52 -13.59 1.15 -7.33
CA GLY A 52 -12.27 0.79 -6.84
C GLY A 52 -11.56 -0.21 -7.76
N THR A 53 -10.24 -0.17 -7.72
CA THR A 53 -9.30 -1.04 -8.42
C THR A 53 -8.88 -2.20 -7.51
N ASP A 54 -7.67 -2.71 -7.70
CA ASP A 54 -7.04 -3.67 -6.83
C ASP A 54 -6.80 -3.14 -5.41
N ASP A 55 -6.60 -1.84 -5.20
CA ASP A 55 -6.53 -1.22 -3.87
C ASP A 55 -7.71 -1.60 -2.98
N THR A 56 -8.93 -1.33 -3.47
CA THR A 56 -10.17 -1.67 -2.76
C THR A 56 -10.30 -3.18 -2.56
N GLU A 57 -9.98 -3.98 -3.58
CA GLU A 57 -10.12 -5.44 -3.52
C GLU A 57 -9.11 -6.06 -2.53
N TYR A 58 -7.87 -5.61 -2.50
CA TYR A 58 -6.86 -6.04 -1.53
C TYR A 58 -7.13 -5.53 -0.11
N ALA A 59 -7.73 -4.34 0.03
CA ALA A 59 -8.21 -3.87 1.33
C ALA A 59 -9.35 -4.75 1.88
N ILE A 60 -10.27 -5.20 1.02
CA ILE A 60 -11.30 -6.19 1.39
C ILE A 60 -10.65 -7.51 1.78
N PHE A 61 -9.72 -8.03 0.98
CA PHE A 61 -8.94 -9.24 1.29
C PHE A 61 -8.32 -9.18 2.69
N SER A 62 -7.60 -8.09 2.97
CA SER A 62 -6.91 -7.88 4.25
C SER A 62 -7.89 -7.76 5.42
N GLY A 63 -9.02 -7.07 5.20
CA GLY A 63 -10.05 -6.94 6.22
C GLY A 63 -10.79 -8.24 6.52
N LEU A 64 -11.09 -9.07 5.51
CA LEU A 64 -11.70 -10.39 5.72
C LEU A 64 -10.74 -11.35 6.42
N LEU A 65 -9.47 -11.35 6.03
CA LEU A 65 -8.41 -12.10 6.70
C LEU A 65 -8.32 -11.71 8.19
N LEU A 66 -8.33 -10.41 8.48
CA LEU A 66 -8.25 -9.91 9.84
C LEU A 66 -9.53 -10.14 10.65
N ALA A 67 -10.71 -10.10 10.02
CA ALA A 67 -11.97 -10.49 10.66
C ALA A 67 -11.98 -11.98 11.04
N ARG A 68 -11.33 -12.85 10.23
CA ARG A 68 -11.24 -14.30 10.48
C ARG A 68 -10.29 -14.63 11.63
N HIS A 69 -9.14 -13.97 11.73
CA HIS A 69 -8.06 -14.36 12.66
C HIS A 69 -7.80 -13.37 13.80
N GLY A 70 -8.30 -12.14 13.69
CA GLY A 70 -8.09 -11.07 14.67
C GLY A 70 -6.61 -10.84 15.00
N ALA A 71 -6.32 -10.57 16.27
CA ALA A 71 -4.95 -10.32 16.72
C ALA A 71 -4.03 -11.55 16.62
N ALA A 72 -4.59 -12.76 16.49
CA ALA A 72 -3.86 -14.01 16.34
C ALA A 72 -3.43 -14.29 14.89
N LEU A 73 -3.48 -13.28 14.01
CA LEU A 73 -2.98 -13.39 12.64
C LEU A 73 -1.50 -13.84 12.63
N THR A 74 -1.20 -14.83 11.79
CA THR A 74 0.15 -15.38 11.60
C THR A 74 0.49 -15.40 10.11
N PRO A 75 1.78 -15.50 9.73
CA PRO A 75 2.15 -15.62 8.32
C PRO A 75 1.49 -16.83 7.63
N ALA A 76 1.31 -17.95 8.34
CA ALA A 76 0.63 -19.13 7.81
C ALA A 76 -0.86 -18.87 7.50
N HIS A 77 -1.55 -18.04 8.30
CA HIS A 77 -2.92 -17.63 8.01
C HIS A 77 -2.99 -16.77 6.74
N VAL A 78 -2.04 -15.83 6.60
CA VAL A 78 -1.95 -14.97 5.42
C VAL A 78 -1.65 -15.81 4.18
N GLU A 79 -0.65 -16.69 4.23
CA GLU A 79 -0.27 -17.61 3.15
C GLU A 79 -1.45 -18.50 2.74
N ALA A 80 -2.17 -19.08 3.71
CA ALA A 80 -3.36 -19.88 3.42
C ALA A 80 -4.45 -19.08 2.70
N ALA A 81 -4.67 -17.81 3.08
CA ALA A 81 -5.63 -16.95 2.40
C ALA A 81 -5.16 -16.54 1.00
N TRP A 82 -3.86 -16.31 0.80
CA TRP A 82 -3.30 -16.14 -0.54
C TRP A 82 -3.54 -17.38 -1.39
N HIS A 83 -3.33 -18.59 -0.90
CA HIS A 83 -3.67 -19.80 -1.65
C HIS A 83 -5.18 -19.93 -1.95
N GLU A 84 -6.02 -19.79 -0.92
CA GLU A 84 -7.48 -19.96 -1.00
C GLU A 84 -8.15 -18.94 -1.93
N TRP A 85 -7.72 -17.68 -1.87
CA TRP A 85 -8.41 -16.56 -2.51
C TRP A 85 -7.68 -15.98 -3.73
N ILE A 86 -6.42 -16.36 -3.98
CA ILE A 86 -5.59 -15.76 -5.03
C ILE A 86 -4.85 -16.83 -5.85
N ALA A 87 -3.97 -17.62 -5.21
CA ALA A 87 -2.93 -18.34 -5.93
C ALA A 87 -3.39 -19.61 -6.63
N ASP A 88 -4.30 -20.35 -5.99
CA ASP A 88 -4.76 -21.66 -6.44
C ASP A 88 -6.09 -21.58 -7.21
N ARG A 89 -6.54 -20.36 -7.52
CA ARG A 89 -7.76 -20.14 -8.27
C ARG A 89 -7.47 -20.20 -9.76
N ASP A 90 -8.38 -20.84 -10.50
CA ASP A 90 -8.34 -21.04 -11.95
C ASP A 90 -8.76 -19.75 -12.69
N GLU A 91 -8.14 -18.65 -12.29
CA GLU A 91 -8.50 -17.31 -12.69
C GLU A 91 -7.46 -16.84 -13.70
N GLY A 92 -7.95 -16.30 -14.81
CA GLY A 92 -7.14 -15.92 -15.97
C GLY A 92 -6.04 -14.88 -15.65
N PRO A 93 -5.52 -14.14 -16.64
CA PRO A 93 -4.42 -13.21 -16.36
C PRO A 93 -4.87 -12.20 -15.31
N PHE A 94 -4.31 -12.27 -14.10
CA PHE A 94 -4.48 -11.34 -12.98
C PHE A 94 -4.52 -9.90 -13.51
N ARG A 95 -5.73 -9.34 -13.72
CA ARG A 95 -5.90 -8.06 -14.40
C ARG A 95 -5.85 -6.96 -13.35
N GLY A 96 -4.78 -6.16 -13.36
CA GLY A 96 -4.63 -5.00 -12.48
C GLY A 96 -3.57 -5.16 -11.41
N ALA A 97 -3.25 -6.39 -10.95
CA ALA A 97 -2.26 -6.55 -9.88
C ALA A 97 -0.86 -6.01 -10.24
N GLY A 98 -0.28 -5.32 -9.27
CA GLY A 98 1.08 -4.81 -9.26
C GLY A 98 2.16 -5.86 -9.48
N PHE A 99 3.39 -5.40 -9.66
CA PHE A 99 4.55 -6.29 -9.85
C PHE A 99 4.86 -7.14 -8.61
N SER A 100 4.57 -6.62 -7.42
CA SER A 100 4.87 -7.28 -6.15
C SER A 100 3.94 -8.48 -5.91
N GLU A 101 2.64 -8.29 -6.09
CA GLU A 101 1.61 -9.31 -5.96
C GLU A 101 1.87 -10.45 -6.95
N ARG A 102 2.25 -10.11 -8.19
CA ARG A 102 2.63 -11.11 -9.21
C ARG A 102 3.89 -11.86 -8.85
N GLY A 103 4.89 -11.18 -8.30
CA GLY A 103 6.12 -11.82 -7.80
C GLY A 103 5.85 -12.78 -6.65
N THR A 104 5.00 -12.36 -5.71
CA THR A 104 4.54 -13.17 -4.57
C THR A 104 3.81 -14.42 -5.06
N LEU A 105 2.86 -14.23 -5.98
CA LEU A 105 2.06 -15.29 -6.56
C LEU A 105 2.93 -16.35 -7.25
N GLU A 106 3.91 -15.90 -8.04
CA GLU A 106 4.86 -16.81 -8.69
C GLU A 106 5.68 -17.61 -7.68
N ASN A 107 6.12 -16.97 -6.57
CA ASN A 107 6.86 -17.66 -5.52
C ASN A 107 5.98 -18.68 -4.76
N LEU A 108 4.75 -18.32 -4.41
CA LEU A 108 3.79 -19.21 -3.73
C LEU A 108 3.46 -20.43 -4.60
N ARG A 109 3.24 -20.24 -5.91
CA ARG A 109 2.98 -21.33 -6.86
C ARG A 109 4.17 -22.27 -7.04
N ARG A 110 5.38 -21.83 -6.71
CA ARG A 110 6.59 -22.67 -6.65
C ARG A 110 6.77 -23.38 -5.31
N GLY A 111 5.84 -23.21 -4.36
CA GLY A 111 5.90 -23.79 -3.02
C GLY A 111 6.82 -23.05 -2.07
N LEU A 112 7.16 -21.78 -2.34
CA LEU A 112 7.93 -20.94 -1.43
C LEU A 112 6.98 -20.28 -0.42
N ALA A 113 7.27 -20.44 0.86
CA ALA A 113 6.53 -19.84 1.97
C ALA A 113 7.16 -18.51 2.44
N ALA A 114 6.44 -17.77 3.29
CA ALA A 114 7.00 -16.59 3.93
C ALA A 114 8.22 -16.93 4.82
N PRO A 115 9.25 -16.05 4.89
CA PRO A 115 9.36 -14.76 4.21
C PRO A 115 9.93 -14.84 2.79
N ILE A 116 10.24 -16.04 2.28
CA ILE A 116 10.87 -16.21 0.96
C ILE A 116 9.90 -15.82 -0.15
N SER A 117 8.60 -16.04 0.03
CA SER A 117 7.57 -15.63 -0.93
C SER A 117 7.61 -14.13 -1.26
N ALA A 118 7.99 -13.29 -0.30
CA ALA A 118 8.15 -11.84 -0.47
C ALA A 118 9.47 -11.43 -1.17
N GLN A 119 10.43 -12.35 -1.35
CA GLN A 119 11.74 -12.04 -1.93
C GLN A 119 11.70 -12.00 -3.46
N HIS A 120 11.11 -10.93 -4.00
CA HIS A 120 11.08 -10.62 -5.43
C HIS A 120 11.52 -9.17 -5.71
N ARG A 121 11.71 -8.83 -6.99
CA ARG A 121 12.35 -7.57 -7.40
C ARG A 121 11.58 -6.28 -7.03
N HIS A 122 10.30 -6.42 -6.71
CA HIS A 122 9.39 -5.30 -6.37
C HIS A 122 8.84 -5.37 -4.94
N ALA A 123 9.51 -6.05 -4.00
CA ALA A 123 9.02 -6.20 -2.62
C ALA A 123 8.87 -4.89 -1.83
N TRP A 124 9.47 -3.82 -2.33
CA TRP A 124 9.49 -2.48 -1.74
C TRP A 124 8.32 -1.59 -2.20
N SER A 125 7.39 -2.11 -3.01
CA SER A 125 6.28 -1.33 -3.56
C SER A 125 5.19 -0.99 -2.54
N ASP A 126 4.25 -0.13 -2.94
CA ASP A 126 3.10 0.33 -2.15
C ASP A 126 1.92 -0.64 -2.08
N GLY A 127 1.98 -1.80 -2.73
CA GLY A 127 0.92 -2.82 -2.70
C GLY A 127 0.49 -3.29 -1.30
N LEU A 128 1.37 -3.24 -0.30
CA LEU A 128 0.98 -3.43 1.11
C LEU A 128 0.35 -2.17 1.73
N ALA A 129 0.81 -0.98 1.35
CA ALA A 129 0.31 0.28 1.86
C ALA A 129 -1.13 0.57 1.40
N MET A 130 -1.48 0.28 0.13
CA MET A 130 -2.84 0.44 -0.39
C MET A 130 -3.87 -0.36 0.41
N ARG A 131 -3.48 -1.53 0.93
CA ARG A 131 -4.37 -2.44 1.68
C ARG A 131 -4.21 -2.39 3.20
N ALA A 132 -3.48 -1.41 3.73
CA ALA A 132 -3.12 -1.36 5.15
C ALA A 132 -4.22 -0.80 6.08
N ALA A 133 -5.19 -0.05 5.55
CA ALA A 133 -6.23 0.61 6.36
C ALA A 133 -7.05 -0.33 7.28
N PRO A 134 -7.46 -1.55 6.85
CA PRO A 134 -8.16 -2.51 7.71
C PRO A 134 -7.43 -2.83 9.02
N TYR A 135 -6.10 -2.93 9.01
CA TYR A 135 -5.30 -3.18 10.21
C TYR A 135 -5.40 -2.02 11.20
N GLY A 136 -5.39 -0.79 10.69
CA GLY A 136 -5.60 0.41 11.50
C GLY A 136 -7.01 0.50 12.11
N VAL A 137 -8.03 0.12 11.33
CA VAL A 137 -9.42 0.04 11.79
C VAL A 137 -9.56 -0.96 12.94
N PHE A 138 -9.07 -2.19 12.76
CA PHE A 138 -9.11 -3.23 13.79
C PHE A 138 -8.33 -2.85 15.06
N ALA A 139 -7.13 -2.30 14.87
CA ALA A 139 -6.26 -1.86 15.96
C ALA A 139 -6.48 -0.40 16.36
N ALA A 140 -7.71 0.14 16.23
CA ALA A 140 -8.03 1.53 16.58
C ALA A 140 -7.48 1.93 17.97
N GLY A 141 -6.70 3.03 18.01
CA GLY A 141 -6.01 3.53 19.19
C GLY A 141 -4.75 2.74 19.60
N ARG A 142 -4.32 1.74 18.83
CA ARG A 142 -3.14 0.90 19.09
C ARG A 142 -2.20 0.84 17.89
N PRO A 143 -1.53 1.96 17.53
CA PRO A 143 -0.71 2.04 16.31
C PRO A 143 0.38 0.97 16.20
N ALA A 144 1.03 0.61 17.30
CA ALA A 144 2.05 -0.44 17.32
C ALA A 144 1.48 -1.83 16.98
N GLU A 145 0.25 -2.14 17.40
CA GLU A 145 -0.40 -3.39 17.02
C GLU A 145 -0.80 -3.38 15.55
N ALA A 146 -1.32 -2.25 15.05
CA ALA A 146 -1.65 -2.11 13.63
C ALA A 146 -0.41 -2.39 12.76
N ALA A 147 0.73 -1.81 13.14
CA ALA A 147 2.02 -2.02 12.49
C ALA A 147 2.53 -3.47 12.60
N ARG A 148 2.31 -4.15 13.73
CA ARG A 148 2.64 -5.57 13.88
C ARG A 148 1.81 -6.45 12.95
N LEU A 149 0.50 -6.24 12.90
CA LEU A 149 -0.43 -7.07 12.11
C LEU A 149 -0.20 -6.89 10.61
N VAL A 150 -0.03 -5.65 10.14
CA VAL A 150 0.26 -5.40 8.71
C VAL A 150 1.64 -5.93 8.31
N ALA A 151 2.62 -5.98 9.21
CA ALA A 151 3.91 -6.60 8.94
C ALA A 151 3.81 -8.14 8.83
N VAL A 152 2.88 -8.76 9.55
CA VAL A 152 2.58 -10.20 9.39
C VAL A 152 2.02 -10.48 7.98
N ASP A 153 1.07 -9.68 7.49
CA ASP A 153 0.60 -9.75 6.10
C ASP A 153 1.73 -9.48 5.11
N GLY A 154 2.43 -8.36 5.32
CA GLY A 154 3.57 -7.94 4.52
C GLY A 154 4.61 -9.03 4.34
N SER A 155 4.93 -9.81 5.39
CA SER A 155 5.94 -10.88 5.32
C SER A 155 5.68 -11.95 4.25
N VAL A 156 4.45 -12.07 3.74
CA VAL A 156 4.14 -12.97 2.62
C VAL A 156 4.45 -12.34 1.27
N SER A 157 4.36 -11.02 1.12
CA SER A 157 4.32 -10.36 -0.19
C SER A 157 5.26 -9.17 -0.41
N HIS A 158 5.82 -8.61 0.66
CA HIS A 158 6.58 -7.38 0.65
C HIS A 158 7.75 -7.48 1.64
N ASP A 159 8.78 -6.67 1.42
CA ASP A 159 9.97 -6.60 2.28
C ASP A 159 10.51 -5.17 2.34
N GLY A 160 11.26 -4.84 3.38
CA GLY A 160 11.87 -3.53 3.58
C GLY A 160 10.86 -2.38 3.50
N GLU A 161 11.05 -1.49 2.53
CA GLU A 161 10.21 -0.28 2.37
C GLU A 161 8.73 -0.59 2.11
N GLY A 162 8.41 -1.76 1.53
CA GLY A 162 7.01 -2.16 1.34
C GLY A 162 6.32 -2.42 2.68
N ILE A 163 7.02 -3.10 3.61
CA ILE A 163 6.55 -3.29 4.99
C ILE A 163 6.48 -1.96 5.74
N TYR A 164 7.51 -1.11 5.64
CA TYR A 164 7.50 0.19 6.31
C TYR A 164 6.35 1.09 5.81
N GLY A 165 6.05 1.06 4.52
CA GLY A 165 4.89 1.77 3.96
C GLY A 165 3.57 1.29 4.55
N GLY A 166 3.34 -0.02 4.57
CA GLY A 166 2.17 -0.63 5.20
C GLY A 166 2.04 -0.29 6.69
N GLN A 167 3.14 -0.36 7.44
CA GLN A 167 3.19 -0.01 8.86
C GLN A 167 2.80 1.44 9.11
N ALA A 168 3.36 2.38 8.34
CA ALA A 168 3.03 3.79 8.47
C ALA A 168 1.55 4.07 8.25
N VAL A 169 0.95 3.50 7.19
CA VAL A 169 -0.48 3.64 6.89
C VAL A 169 -1.35 3.04 8.01
N ALA A 170 -1.10 1.79 8.40
CA ALA A 170 -1.88 1.11 9.43
C ALA A 170 -1.82 1.86 10.78
N ALA A 171 -0.64 2.31 11.19
CA ALA A 171 -0.44 3.07 12.42
C ALA A 171 -1.11 4.45 12.38
N GLY A 172 -1.02 5.15 11.25
CA GLY A 172 -1.71 6.42 11.03
C GLY A 172 -3.23 6.27 11.11
N VAL A 173 -3.81 5.29 10.41
CA VAL A 173 -5.24 4.99 10.47
C VAL A 173 -5.65 4.62 11.89
N ALA A 174 -4.88 3.78 12.61
CA ALA A 174 -5.17 3.45 14.00
C ALA A 174 -5.23 4.66 14.93
N ALA A 175 -4.34 5.63 14.75
CA ALA A 175 -4.36 6.89 15.50
C ALA A 175 -5.57 7.76 15.12
N ALA A 176 -5.88 7.90 13.83
CA ALA A 176 -7.02 8.67 13.34
C ALA A 176 -8.36 8.11 13.84
N MET A 177 -8.48 6.78 13.91
CA MET A 177 -9.63 6.06 14.48
C MET A 177 -9.88 6.40 15.95
N ALA A 178 -8.85 6.81 16.70
CA ALA A 178 -8.96 7.26 18.09
C ALA A 178 -9.25 8.78 18.22
N GLY A 179 -9.50 9.47 17.10
CA GLY A 179 -9.74 10.92 17.09
C GLY A 179 -8.47 11.75 17.32
N ALA A 180 -7.29 11.19 17.06
CA ALA A 180 -6.03 11.92 17.18
C ALA A 180 -5.98 13.08 16.16
N PRO A 181 -5.39 14.24 16.52
CA PRO A 181 -5.15 15.32 15.57
C PRO A 181 -4.13 14.89 14.51
N VAL A 182 -4.17 15.53 13.33
CA VAL A 182 -3.29 15.25 12.18
C VAL A 182 -1.81 15.07 12.56
N VAL A 183 -1.29 15.96 13.41
CA VAL A 183 0.11 15.88 13.87
C VAL A 183 0.42 14.58 14.64
N ALA A 184 -0.52 14.11 15.46
CA ALA A 184 -0.37 12.86 16.21
C ALA A 184 -0.57 11.64 15.31
N VAL A 185 -1.42 11.74 14.27
CA VAL A 185 -1.55 10.70 13.23
C VAL A 185 -0.23 10.51 12.48
N VAL A 186 0.40 11.60 12.05
CA VAL A 186 1.74 11.57 11.41
C VAL A 186 2.79 11.02 12.37
N ALA A 187 2.78 11.46 13.64
CA ALA A 187 3.74 10.97 14.64
C ALA A 187 3.60 9.46 14.90
N ALA A 188 2.36 8.94 14.94
CA ALA A 188 2.11 7.51 15.09
C ALA A 188 2.65 6.69 13.90
N ALA A 189 2.49 7.19 12.67
CA ALA A 189 3.06 6.57 11.48
C ALA A 189 4.60 6.54 11.51
N LEU A 190 5.24 7.64 11.92
CA LEU A 190 6.70 7.73 12.03
C LEU A 190 7.26 6.86 13.16
N ALA A 191 6.53 6.69 14.27
CA ALA A 191 7.00 5.96 15.44
C ALA A 191 7.16 4.45 15.23
N VAL A 192 6.56 3.88 14.17
CA VAL A 192 6.57 2.43 13.90
C VAL A 192 7.50 2.03 12.75
N VAL A 193 8.08 3.00 12.04
CA VAL A 193 9.00 2.76 10.92
C VAL A 193 10.44 3.04 11.33
N ALA A 194 11.40 2.35 10.71
CA ALA A 194 12.82 2.61 10.98
C ALA A 194 13.17 4.07 10.64
N ASP A 195 13.84 4.76 11.55
CA ASP A 195 14.09 6.21 11.46
C ASP A 195 14.91 6.62 10.23
N ASP A 196 15.81 5.74 9.80
CA ASP A 196 16.68 5.86 8.63
C ASP A 196 16.13 5.14 7.38
N SER A 197 14.88 4.69 7.40
CA SER A 197 14.19 4.21 6.19
C SER A 197 13.96 5.34 5.19
N TRP A 198 13.81 4.97 3.92
CA TRP A 198 13.37 5.92 2.90
C TRP A 198 11.94 6.39 3.20
N THR A 199 11.04 5.51 3.63
CA THR A 199 9.67 5.85 4.04
C THR A 199 9.67 6.96 5.09
N ALA A 200 10.41 6.81 6.20
CA ALA A 200 10.45 7.83 7.26
C ALA A 200 10.97 9.18 6.76
N ARG A 201 12.02 9.19 5.93
CA ARG A 201 12.55 10.42 5.33
C ARG A 201 11.54 11.09 4.39
N SER A 202 10.88 10.33 3.53
CA SER A 202 9.89 10.84 2.58
C SER A 202 8.67 11.41 3.31
N LEU A 203 8.15 10.71 4.32
CA LEU A 203 7.05 11.18 5.16
C LEU A 203 7.38 12.54 5.80
N ARG A 204 8.55 12.65 6.43
CA ARG A 204 9.01 13.91 7.05
C ARG A 204 9.09 15.05 6.02
N ARG A 205 9.63 14.77 4.82
CA ARG A 205 9.74 15.75 3.73
C ARG A 205 8.37 16.22 3.25
N ALA A 206 7.44 15.29 3.01
CA ALA A 206 6.08 15.62 2.55
C ALA A 206 5.30 16.43 3.58
N VAL A 207 5.29 16.01 4.84
CA VAL A 207 4.57 16.72 5.92
C VAL A 207 5.19 18.09 6.17
N THR A 208 6.52 18.21 6.12
CA THR A 208 7.18 19.52 6.18
C THR A 208 6.78 20.41 5.01
N ALA A 209 6.62 19.86 3.80
CA ALA A 209 6.21 20.62 2.62
C ALA A 209 4.71 20.94 2.57
N ALA A 210 3.87 20.25 3.36
CA ALA A 210 2.41 20.34 3.30
C ALA A 210 1.86 21.77 3.43
N HIS A 211 2.43 22.59 4.34
CA HIS A 211 2.04 24.00 4.51
C HIS A 211 2.26 24.89 3.28
N ARG A 212 3.05 24.43 2.29
CA ARG A 212 3.31 25.13 1.02
C ARG A 212 2.43 24.61 -0.13
N GLY A 213 1.53 23.68 0.17
CA GLY A 213 0.52 23.15 -0.75
C GLY A 213 0.99 22.00 -1.65
N GLU A 214 0.04 21.51 -2.45
CA GLU A 214 0.12 20.33 -3.33
C GLU A 214 1.43 20.25 -4.14
N ARG A 215 1.81 21.34 -4.82
CA ARG A 215 3.02 21.37 -5.65
C ARG A 215 4.29 21.16 -4.82
N ALA A 216 4.35 21.72 -3.61
CA ALA A 216 5.53 21.60 -2.75
C ALA A 216 5.66 20.18 -2.19
N VAL A 217 4.55 19.56 -1.78
CA VAL A 217 4.52 18.15 -1.36
C VAL A 217 5.06 17.25 -2.46
N ARG A 218 4.49 17.38 -3.66
CA ARG A 218 4.92 16.59 -4.82
C ARG A 218 6.41 16.78 -5.13
N SER A 219 6.88 18.03 -5.20
CA SER A 219 8.29 18.34 -5.45
C SER A 219 9.22 17.84 -4.35
N ALA A 220 8.72 17.67 -3.13
CA ALA A 220 9.52 17.21 -2.00
C ALA A 220 9.78 15.71 -2.02
N VAL A 221 8.96 14.87 -2.67
CA VAL A 221 9.09 13.40 -2.55
C VAL A 221 9.15 12.65 -3.87
N VAL A 222 8.61 13.20 -4.96
CA VAL A 222 8.57 12.50 -6.24
C VAL A 222 9.96 12.29 -6.83
N VAL A 223 10.31 11.03 -7.10
CA VAL A 223 11.53 10.64 -7.81
C VAL A 223 11.29 10.73 -9.31
N GLY A 224 11.45 11.93 -9.87
CA GLY A 224 11.11 12.21 -11.28
C GLY A 224 11.89 11.39 -12.32
N GLY A 225 13.05 10.84 -11.97
CA GLY A 225 13.83 9.95 -12.84
C GLY A 225 13.41 8.48 -12.78
N TYR A 226 12.52 8.11 -11.86
CA TYR A 226 12.02 6.75 -11.71
C TYR A 226 10.69 6.59 -12.45
N PRO A 227 10.61 5.66 -13.42
CA PRO A 227 9.45 5.59 -14.32
C PRO A 227 8.22 4.95 -13.68
N TRP A 228 8.40 4.08 -12.68
CA TRP A 228 7.30 3.42 -11.98
C TRP A 228 6.82 4.30 -10.81
N THR A 229 5.52 4.24 -10.52
CA THR A 229 4.89 5.08 -9.50
C THR A 229 4.66 4.37 -8.17
N ASP A 230 4.81 3.04 -8.18
CA ASP A 230 4.49 2.08 -7.11
C ASP A 230 5.49 2.09 -5.94
N LEU A 231 6.22 3.17 -5.71
CA LEU A 231 7.20 3.29 -4.63
C LEU A 231 6.49 3.53 -3.29
N ALA A 232 6.49 2.57 -2.36
CA ALA A 232 5.93 2.77 -1.01
C ALA A 232 6.40 4.06 -0.33
N PRO A 233 7.70 4.41 -0.31
CA PRO A 233 8.15 5.66 0.30
C PRO A 233 7.56 6.91 -0.36
N GLU A 234 7.30 6.88 -1.66
CA GLU A 234 6.73 7.99 -2.40
C GLU A 234 5.22 8.07 -2.21
N ALA A 235 4.50 6.96 -2.43
CA ALA A 235 3.05 6.89 -2.34
C ALA A 235 2.55 7.24 -0.92
N VAL A 236 3.15 6.63 0.11
CA VAL A 236 2.78 6.93 1.51
C VAL A 236 3.09 8.38 1.85
N ALA A 237 4.21 8.93 1.37
CA ALA A 237 4.54 10.32 1.65
C ALA A 237 3.62 11.31 0.93
N LEU A 238 3.25 11.05 -0.32
CA LEU A 238 2.26 11.85 -1.05
C LEU A 238 0.90 11.82 -0.33
N ALA A 239 0.43 10.64 0.09
CA ALA A 239 -0.84 10.50 0.80
C ALA A 239 -0.85 11.25 2.15
N PHE A 240 0.17 11.05 2.98
CA PHE A 240 0.29 11.76 4.26
C PHE A 240 0.52 13.27 4.07
N GLY A 241 1.24 13.67 3.03
CA GLY A 241 1.42 15.07 2.66
C GLY A 241 0.12 15.74 2.23
N ALA A 242 -0.72 15.04 1.44
CA ALA A 242 -2.04 15.51 1.04
C ALA A 242 -2.97 15.63 2.26
N TYR A 243 -3.02 14.60 3.11
CA TYR A 243 -3.78 14.59 4.36
C TYR A 243 -3.36 15.75 5.30
N ALA A 244 -2.06 15.99 5.43
CA ALA A 244 -1.54 17.08 6.24
C ALA A 244 -1.84 18.46 5.64
N ALA A 245 -1.73 18.61 4.32
CA ALA A 245 -2.01 19.87 3.62
C ALA A 245 -3.49 20.26 3.72
N ALA A 246 -4.38 19.27 3.76
CA ALA A 246 -5.82 19.44 3.94
C ALA A 246 -6.25 19.61 5.41
N GLY A 247 -5.32 19.54 6.37
CA GLY A 247 -5.68 19.59 7.80
C GLY A 247 -6.61 18.44 8.23
N GLY A 248 -6.58 17.32 7.51
CA GLY A 248 -7.46 16.17 7.72
C GLY A 248 -8.86 16.28 7.13
N ASP A 249 -9.17 17.34 6.37
CA ASP A 249 -10.40 17.41 5.59
C ASP A 249 -10.43 16.33 4.49
N PHE A 250 -11.56 15.62 4.39
CA PHE A 250 -11.69 14.49 3.47
C PHE A 250 -11.61 14.89 2.01
N ARG A 251 -12.40 15.89 1.61
CA ARG A 251 -12.53 16.31 0.22
C ARG A 251 -11.19 16.86 -0.27
N ASP A 252 -10.58 17.74 0.51
CA ASP A 252 -9.32 18.37 0.15
C ASP A 252 -8.16 17.36 0.15
N ALA A 253 -8.09 16.44 1.13
CA ALA A 253 -7.03 15.43 1.17
C ALA A 253 -7.06 14.53 -0.07
N VAL A 254 -8.22 14.00 -0.42
CA VAL A 254 -8.40 13.12 -1.58
C VAL A 254 -8.10 13.87 -2.88
N LEU A 255 -8.69 15.06 -3.08
CA LEU A 255 -8.46 15.81 -4.32
C LEU A 255 -7.01 16.29 -4.44
N THR A 256 -6.34 16.63 -3.34
CA THR A 256 -4.90 16.95 -3.36
C THR A 256 -4.08 15.73 -3.78
N ALA A 257 -4.36 14.54 -3.26
CA ALA A 257 -3.68 13.31 -3.67
C ALA A 257 -3.87 13.03 -5.17
N VAL A 258 -5.12 13.00 -5.64
CA VAL A 258 -5.45 12.74 -7.05
C VAL A 258 -4.72 13.71 -8.00
N ASN A 259 -4.71 15.00 -7.68
CA ASN A 259 -4.13 16.01 -8.58
C ASN A 259 -2.59 16.07 -8.55
N MET A 260 -1.92 15.37 -7.63
CA MET A 260 -0.46 15.19 -7.67
C MET A 260 -0.02 14.19 -8.75
N GLY A 261 -0.95 13.36 -9.25
CA GLY A 261 -0.69 12.29 -10.21
C GLY A 261 0.22 11.21 -9.61
N ARG A 262 1.04 10.56 -10.46
CA ARG A 262 1.83 9.37 -10.07
C ARG A 262 0.90 8.21 -9.75
N ASP A 263 1.02 7.58 -8.59
CA ASP A 263 0.17 6.49 -8.12
C ASP A 263 -1.13 7.06 -7.53
N ALA A 264 -1.97 7.63 -8.41
CA ALA A 264 -3.02 8.56 -7.99
C ALA A 264 -4.18 7.85 -7.27
N ASP A 265 -4.52 6.62 -7.65
CA ASP A 265 -5.41 5.72 -6.91
C ASP A 265 -4.83 5.40 -5.54
N THR A 266 -3.62 4.82 -5.46
CA THR A 266 -3.02 4.44 -4.17
C THR A 266 -2.89 5.60 -3.20
N THR A 267 -2.35 6.73 -3.68
CA THR A 267 -2.16 7.92 -2.83
C THR A 267 -3.49 8.50 -2.36
N ALA A 268 -4.52 8.51 -3.21
CA ALA A 268 -5.85 8.99 -2.85
C ALA A 268 -6.59 8.01 -1.95
N ALA A 269 -6.44 6.71 -2.14
CA ALA A 269 -6.99 5.65 -1.31
C ALA A 269 -6.45 5.76 0.12
N VAL A 270 -5.13 5.88 0.29
CA VAL A 270 -4.50 6.06 1.61
C VAL A 270 -4.90 7.40 2.25
N ALA A 271 -4.90 8.50 1.50
CA ALA A 271 -5.34 9.81 2.01
C ALA A 271 -6.82 9.79 2.43
N GLY A 272 -7.67 9.13 1.64
CA GLY A 272 -9.08 8.92 1.91
C GLY A 272 -9.31 8.06 3.15
N ALA A 273 -8.50 7.02 3.36
CA ALA A 273 -8.56 6.20 4.57
C ALA A 273 -8.24 7.00 5.84
N LEU A 274 -7.18 7.81 5.80
CA LEU A 274 -6.76 8.65 6.93
C LEU A 274 -7.81 9.73 7.24
N ALA A 275 -8.28 10.46 6.23
CA ALA A 275 -9.27 11.51 6.40
C ALA A 275 -10.65 10.95 6.77
N GLY A 276 -11.03 9.82 6.19
CA GLY A 276 -12.25 9.09 6.53
C GLY A 276 -12.24 8.56 7.96
N ALA A 277 -11.11 8.03 8.44
CA ALA A 277 -10.93 7.66 9.84
C ALA A 277 -11.01 8.88 10.79
N THR A 278 -10.56 10.05 10.32
CA THR A 278 -10.55 11.31 11.08
C THR A 278 -11.94 11.92 11.21
N GLY A 279 -12.70 11.98 10.11
CA GLY A 279 -14.00 12.63 10.04
C GLY A 279 -15.22 11.70 10.16
N GLY A 280 -15.01 10.38 10.03
CA GLY A 280 -16.09 9.40 9.93
C GLY A 280 -16.79 9.41 8.56
N ALA A 281 -17.72 8.48 8.37
CA ALA A 281 -18.45 8.34 7.10
C ALA A 281 -19.15 9.63 6.64
N ALA A 282 -19.64 10.44 7.59
CA ALA A 282 -20.29 11.72 7.29
C ALA A 282 -19.37 12.80 6.71
N ALA A 283 -18.03 12.63 6.80
CA ALA A 283 -17.08 13.54 6.16
C ALA A 283 -16.95 13.30 4.65
N ILE A 284 -17.41 12.15 4.15
CA ILE A 284 -17.36 11.79 2.73
C ILE A 284 -18.55 12.44 2.03
N PRO A 285 -18.35 13.18 0.92
CA PRO A 285 -19.45 13.71 0.12
C PRO A 285 -20.43 12.59 -0.26
N ALA A 286 -21.73 12.79 0.01
CA ALA A 286 -22.75 11.76 -0.17
C ALA A 286 -22.82 11.28 -1.63
N GLU A 287 -22.62 12.20 -2.58
CA GLU A 287 -22.53 11.93 -4.00
C GLU A 287 -21.32 11.06 -4.38
N TRP A 288 -20.24 11.10 -3.59
CA TRP A 288 -19.08 10.23 -3.82
C TRP A 288 -19.28 8.86 -3.20
N ALA A 289 -19.78 8.83 -1.97
CA ALA A 289 -20.11 7.61 -1.26
C ALA A 289 -21.10 6.73 -2.03
N ALA A 290 -22.15 7.32 -2.62
CA ALA A 290 -23.22 6.61 -3.31
C ALA A 290 -22.76 5.86 -4.59
N VAL A 291 -21.60 6.21 -5.15
CA VAL A 291 -21.05 5.55 -6.35
C VAL A 291 -20.30 4.27 -6.01
N ILE A 292 -19.79 4.14 -4.79
CA ILE A 292 -19.05 2.96 -4.35
C ILE A 292 -20.06 1.84 -4.07
N GLY A 293 -20.04 0.83 -4.95
CA GLY A 293 -20.80 -0.41 -4.77
C GLY A 293 -19.90 -1.57 -4.30
N PRO A 294 -20.45 -2.81 -4.33
CA PRO A 294 -19.66 -4.01 -4.11
C PRO A 294 -18.47 -4.11 -5.06
N ALA A 295 -17.37 -4.69 -4.60
CA ALA A 295 -16.19 -4.95 -5.40
C ALA A 295 -16.54 -5.79 -6.62
N ARG A 296 -15.91 -5.44 -7.76
CA ARG A 296 -16.18 -6.09 -9.05
C ARG A 296 -15.48 -7.44 -9.17
N GLY A 297 -14.43 -7.67 -8.38
CA GLY A 297 -13.55 -8.82 -8.48
C GLY A 297 -12.74 -8.79 -9.78
N SER A 298 -12.38 -7.59 -10.24
CA SER A 298 -11.61 -7.42 -11.48
C SER A 298 -10.14 -7.83 -11.33
N CYS A 299 -9.57 -7.59 -10.15
CA CYS A 299 -8.22 -8.02 -9.80
C CYS A 299 -8.25 -9.32 -8.99
N LEU A 300 -9.10 -9.37 -7.96
CA LEU A 300 -9.33 -10.50 -7.06
C LEU A 300 -10.77 -10.99 -7.20
N PRO A 301 -11.06 -11.95 -8.09
CA PRO A 301 -12.41 -12.48 -8.28
C PRO A 301 -13.06 -13.04 -7.00
N ALA A 302 -12.26 -13.55 -6.06
CA ALA A 302 -12.74 -13.97 -4.73
C ALA A 302 -13.38 -12.81 -3.92
N MET A 303 -13.05 -11.56 -4.23
CA MET A 303 -13.59 -10.37 -3.56
C MET A 303 -14.88 -9.85 -4.21
N ALA A 304 -15.31 -10.43 -5.34
CA ALA A 304 -16.53 -10.01 -6.03
C ALA A 304 -17.76 -10.06 -5.11
N GLY A 305 -18.53 -8.97 -5.08
CA GLY A 305 -19.76 -8.89 -4.28
C GLY A 305 -19.57 -8.48 -2.82
N HIS A 306 -18.35 -8.45 -2.30
CA HIS A 306 -18.06 -7.88 -0.98
C HIS A 306 -18.06 -6.34 -1.02
N HIS A 307 -18.46 -5.70 0.07
CA HIS A 307 -18.43 -4.25 0.19
C HIS A 307 -17.55 -3.80 1.35
N VAL A 308 -16.75 -2.75 1.14
CA VAL A 308 -15.92 -2.13 2.20
C VAL A 308 -16.66 -1.77 3.49
N LEU A 309 -17.96 -1.46 3.42
CA LEU A 309 -18.79 -1.14 4.59
C LEU A 309 -19.15 -2.38 5.42
N GLU A 310 -19.29 -3.54 4.78
CA GLU A 310 -19.46 -4.83 5.46
C GLU A 310 -18.17 -5.18 6.22
N VAL A 311 -17.01 -5.03 5.56
CA VAL A 311 -15.71 -5.28 6.18
C VAL A 311 -15.47 -4.36 7.37
N ALA A 312 -15.81 -3.06 7.26
CA ALA A 312 -15.69 -2.11 8.36
C ALA A 312 -16.52 -2.54 9.59
N ASP A 313 -17.73 -3.06 9.34
CA ASP A 313 -18.60 -3.56 10.40
C ASP A 313 -18.03 -4.82 11.05
N LEU A 314 -17.53 -5.77 10.25
CA LEU A 314 -16.92 -7.00 10.77
C LEU A 314 -15.73 -6.72 11.70
N LEU A 315 -14.85 -5.79 11.31
CA LEU A 315 -13.64 -5.43 12.07
C LEU A 315 -13.95 -4.70 13.38
N THR A 316 -15.08 -4.01 13.47
CA THR A 316 -15.49 -3.35 14.71
C THR A 316 -16.18 -4.32 15.67
N LEU A 317 -16.95 -5.29 15.16
CA LEU A 317 -17.59 -6.33 15.98
C LEU A 317 -16.60 -7.32 16.61
N THR A 318 -15.54 -7.71 15.89
CA THR A 318 -14.49 -8.62 16.41
C THR A 318 -13.69 -8.02 17.56
N ARG A 319 -13.67 -6.70 17.69
CA ARG A 319 -13.06 -6.02 18.84
C ARG A 319 -13.90 -6.20 20.10
N ASP A 320 -15.22 -6.07 20.00
CA ASP A 320 -16.10 -6.16 21.18
C ASP A 320 -16.06 -7.56 21.80
N THR A 321 -15.88 -8.61 21.00
CA THR A 321 -15.73 -9.98 21.50
C THR A 321 -14.37 -10.28 22.11
N SER A 322 -13.28 -9.67 21.61
CA SER A 322 -11.93 -9.84 22.17
C SER A 322 -11.66 -8.99 23.42
N VAL A 323 -12.36 -7.86 23.59
CA VAL A 323 -12.33 -7.07 24.85
C VAL A 323 -13.14 -7.77 25.95
N SER A 324 -14.23 -8.47 25.60
CA SER A 324 -15.06 -9.21 26.56
C SER A 324 -14.34 -10.40 27.21
N THR A 325 -13.37 -11.01 26.52
CA THR A 325 -12.61 -12.17 27.03
C THR A 325 -11.36 -11.81 27.84
N LEU A 326 -11.04 -10.52 28.00
CA LEU A 326 -9.90 -10.01 28.78
C LEU A 326 -10.33 -9.17 29.99
N ALA A 327 -11.49 -9.46 30.59
CA ALA A 327 -11.86 -8.85 31.86
C ALA A 327 -10.86 -9.27 32.95
N ASP A 328 -10.04 -8.31 33.40
CA ASP A 328 -9.17 -8.46 34.57
C ASP A 328 -9.98 -8.99 35.77
N PRO A 329 -9.46 -9.95 36.55
CA PRO A 329 -10.11 -10.33 37.80
C PRO A 329 -10.10 -9.12 38.73
N ALA A 330 -11.29 -8.71 39.18
CA ALA A 330 -11.46 -7.63 40.13
C ALA A 330 -10.61 -7.86 41.39
N PRO A 331 -10.07 -6.79 42.02
CA PRO A 331 -9.27 -6.94 43.23
C PRO A 331 -10.15 -7.46 44.37
N ASP A 332 -9.77 -8.61 44.92
CA ASP A 332 -10.34 -9.19 46.14
C ASP A 332 -10.12 -8.22 47.31
N THR A 333 -11.21 -7.61 47.76
CA THR A 333 -11.26 -6.76 48.95
C THR A 333 -11.84 -7.56 50.12
N SER A 334 -11.19 -8.67 50.47
CA SER A 334 -11.41 -9.33 51.75
C SER A 334 -10.18 -9.13 52.65
N GLY A 335 -10.31 -8.17 53.57
CA GLY A 335 -9.30 -7.87 54.56
C GLY A 335 -9.07 -9.05 55.51
N LYS A 336 -7.81 -9.47 55.60
CA LYS A 336 -7.24 -10.03 56.83
C LYS A 336 -5.73 -9.82 56.83
N SER A 337 -5.28 -8.90 57.67
CA SER A 337 -3.86 -8.67 57.95
C SER A 337 -3.27 -9.85 58.74
N PRO A 338 -2.03 -10.24 58.45
CA PRO A 338 -1.15 -10.65 59.53
C PRO A 338 0.23 -9.96 59.47
N ALA A 339 0.51 -9.31 60.60
CA ALA A 339 1.79 -9.15 61.31
C ALA A 339 3.13 -9.33 60.56
N ASP A 340 3.96 -8.29 60.71
CA ASP A 340 5.42 -8.27 60.58
C ASP A 340 6.12 -9.45 61.28
N PRO A 341 7.26 -9.90 60.74
CA PRO A 341 8.34 -10.38 61.57
C PRO A 341 9.64 -9.57 61.37
N THR A 342 10.19 -9.14 62.50
CA THR A 342 11.55 -8.62 62.71
C THR A 342 12.65 -9.60 62.29
N PRO A 343 13.87 -9.12 61.98
CA PRO A 343 14.98 -9.95 61.51
C PRO A 343 15.75 -10.57 62.67
N ASN A 344 16.17 -11.83 62.56
CA ASN A 344 17.27 -12.34 63.36
C ASN A 344 18.18 -13.31 62.61
N THR A 345 19.46 -13.04 62.78
CA THR A 345 20.66 -13.61 62.16
C THR A 345 21.03 -14.92 62.85
N SER A 346 21.45 -15.95 62.11
CA SER A 346 22.45 -16.92 62.62
C SER A 346 23.17 -17.62 61.47
N VAL A 347 24.50 -17.51 61.51
CA VAL A 347 25.49 -18.14 60.65
C VAL A 347 25.71 -19.60 61.05
N ARG A 348 25.91 -20.51 60.07
CA ARG A 348 26.93 -21.57 60.20
C ARG A 348 27.40 -22.12 58.85
N THR A 349 28.71 -21.99 58.66
CA THR A 349 29.59 -22.49 57.61
C THR A 349 29.84 -24.00 57.73
N LEU A 350 30.11 -24.71 56.62
CA LEU A 350 31.42 -25.34 56.33
C LEU A 350 31.45 -26.18 55.03
N ALA A 351 32.51 -25.94 54.24
CA ALA A 351 33.29 -26.82 53.34
C ALA A 351 32.58 -27.58 52.19
N GLY A 352 33.03 -27.62 50.93
CA GLY A 352 34.32 -27.28 50.31
C GLY A 352 34.98 -28.54 49.74
N VAL A 353 34.92 -28.76 48.41
CA VAL A 353 35.91 -29.52 47.60
C VAL A 353 35.88 -28.97 46.16
N ALA A 354 37.08 -28.75 45.60
CA ALA A 354 37.39 -28.09 44.33
C ALA A 354 37.68 -29.12 43.20
N PRO A 355 38.03 -28.70 41.96
CA PRO A 355 37.73 -29.40 40.71
C PRO A 355 38.84 -30.36 40.23
N ASP A 356 38.51 -31.21 39.27
CA ASP A 356 39.49 -32.04 38.55
C ASP A 356 39.69 -31.54 37.11
N THR A 357 40.96 -31.42 36.75
CA THR A 357 41.52 -30.98 35.48
C THR A 357 42.36 -32.12 34.94
N THR A 358 42.06 -32.60 33.73
CA THR A 358 43.05 -33.37 32.95
C THR A 358 43.07 -32.91 31.50
N ALA A 359 44.20 -32.32 31.14
CA ALA A 359 44.59 -31.99 29.78
C ALA A 359 44.96 -33.24 28.97
N ARG A 360 44.68 -33.23 27.67
CA ARG A 360 45.51 -33.89 26.65
C ARG A 360 45.55 -33.03 25.38
N THR A 361 46.78 -32.67 25.02
CA THR A 361 47.20 -31.89 23.85
C THR A 361 46.90 -32.62 22.53
N PRO A 362 46.51 -31.91 21.45
CA PRO A 362 46.38 -32.45 20.10
C PRO A 362 47.70 -32.39 19.33
N ALA A 363 47.94 -33.37 18.46
CA ALA A 363 49.07 -33.42 17.55
C ALA A 363 48.68 -32.84 16.17
N GLY A 364 49.39 -31.78 15.77
CA GLY A 364 49.99 -31.58 14.45
C GLY A 364 49.10 -31.44 13.21
N ALA A 365 48.87 -30.20 12.79
CA ALA A 365 49.07 -29.75 11.39
C ALA A 365 49.16 -28.21 11.37
N ALA A 366 50.26 -27.69 10.83
CA ALA A 366 50.57 -26.27 10.70
C ALA A 366 49.82 -25.60 9.52
N PRO A 367 49.69 -24.27 9.51
CA PRO A 367 48.64 -23.56 8.76
C PRO A 367 49.12 -22.96 7.44
N ASP A 368 48.19 -22.84 6.50
CA ASP A 368 48.34 -22.02 5.29
C ASP A 368 47.68 -20.65 5.55
N THR A 369 48.51 -19.60 5.58
CA THR A 369 48.11 -18.22 5.93
C THR A 369 47.95 -17.38 4.67
N THR A 370 46.75 -16.85 4.42
CA THR A 370 46.59 -15.52 3.78
C THR A 370 45.29 -14.84 4.26
N ALA A 371 45.39 -14.09 5.36
CA ALA A 371 44.42 -13.05 5.70
C ALA A 371 45.01 -11.68 5.32
N ARG A 372 44.30 -10.93 4.47
CA ARG A 372 44.58 -9.51 4.20
C ARG A 372 43.95 -8.65 5.28
N THR A 373 44.72 -7.74 5.86
CA THR A 373 44.25 -6.56 6.59
C THR A 373 45.19 -5.41 6.21
N PRO A 374 44.69 -4.16 6.04
CA PRO A 374 45.39 -3.13 5.30
C PRO A 374 46.38 -2.35 6.17
N ALA A 375 47.45 -1.87 5.54
CA ALA A 375 48.33 -0.85 6.10
C ALA A 375 48.66 0.18 5.02
N ASP A 376 48.45 1.44 5.40
CA ASP A 376 48.94 2.65 4.74
C ASP A 376 50.49 2.69 4.85
N PRO A 377 51.19 3.31 3.89
CA PRO A 377 52.00 4.47 4.29
C PRO A 377 52.08 5.60 3.25
N THR A 378 52.16 6.82 3.76
CA THR A 378 52.61 8.06 3.08
C THR A 378 54.13 8.28 3.31
N PRO A 379 54.80 9.35 2.82
CA PRO A 379 54.67 10.12 1.56
C PRO A 379 56.03 10.34 0.83
N ASP A 380 56.00 10.79 -0.44
CA ASP A 380 57.07 11.63 -1.01
C ASP A 380 56.51 12.62 -2.06
N THR A 381 57.30 13.63 -2.39
CA THR A 381 56.97 15.04 -2.54
C THR A 381 57.28 15.59 -3.93
N SER A 382 56.48 16.57 -4.36
CA SER A 382 56.78 17.73 -5.23
C SER A 382 55.49 18.14 -5.96
N GLY A 383 55.01 19.38 -6.01
CA GLY A 383 55.44 20.67 -5.50
C GLY A 383 54.72 21.74 -6.32
N LYS A 384 53.85 22.54 -5.69
CA LYS A 384 53.49 23.96 -5.96
C LYS A 384 52.01 24.26 -5.67
N SER A 385 51.81 25.07 -4.62
CA SER A 385 50.64 25.92 -4.36
C SER A 385 50.99 27.37 -4.82
N PRO A 386 50.07 28.36 -4.94
CA PRO A 386 49.15 28.74 -3.84
C PRO A 386 47.74 29.27 -4.19
N ALA A 387 46.86 29.08 -3.19
CA ALA A 387 45.89 30.02 -2.57
C ALA A 387 44.63 30.54 -3.31
N ASP A 388 43.50 30.34 -2.63
CA ASP A 388 42.19 30.99 -2.75
C ASP A 388 42.24 32.52 -2.56
N PRO A 389 41.14 33.21 -2.91
CA PRO A 389 40.58 34.16 -1.94
C PRO A 389 39.06 34.05 -1.74
N ALA A 390 38.64 34.33 -0.51
CA ALA A 390 37.28 34.67 -0.10
C ALA A 390 37.19 36.19 0.24
N PRO A 391 36.04 36.75 0.63
CA PRO A 391 35.33 37.80 -0.09
C PRO A 391 35.53 39.22 0.47
N ASP A 392 35.13 40.23 -0.30
CA ASP A 392 35.08 41.62 0.16
C ASP A 392 33.66 42.23 0.09
N THR A 393 33.37 43.02 1.11
CA THR A 393 32.11 43.73 1.41
C THR A 393 32.34 45.23 1.29
N THR A 394 31.48 45.97 0.60
CA THR A 394 31.19 47.37 0.97
C THR A 394 29.75 47.75 0.67
N ALA A 395 29.16 48.49 1.61
CA ALA A 395 27.78 48.93 1.64
C ALA A 395 27.59 50.33 1.04
N ARG A 396 26.40 50.61 0.48
CA ARG A 396 25.66 51.88 0.61
C ARG A 396 24.22 51.73 0.10
N THR A 397 23.27 52.29 0.85
CA THR A 397 21.82 52.47 0.55
C THR A 397 21.48 53.92 0.99
N PRO A 398 20.27 54.50 0.82
CA PRO A 398 19.14 54.24 -0.09
C PRO A 398 18.63 55.51 -0.83
N ALA A 399 17.74 55.36 -1.81
CA ALA A 399 16.57 56.24 -1.99
C ALA A 399 15.60 55.66 -3.04
N ASP A 400 14.34 55.53 -2.64
CA ASP A 400 13.15 55.47 -3.49
C ASP A 400 12.44 56.85 -3.31
N PRO A 401 11.71 57.39 -4.31
CA PRO A 401 10.29 57.06 -4.38
C PRO A 401 9.69 56.97 -5.81
N THR A 402 8.59 56.21 -5.90
CA THR A 402 7.58 56.15 -6.99
C THR A 402 6.69 57.43 -7.02
N PRO A 403 5.62 57.57 -7.84
CA PRO A 403 5.18 56.89 -9.09
C PRO A 403 4.81 57.89 -10.22
N ASP A 404 4.65 57.43 -11.48
CA ASP A 404 3.70 58.08 -12.41
C ASP A 404 3.09 57.09 -13.41
N THR A 405 1.95 57.53 -13.92
CA THR A 405 0.76 56.85 -14.39
C THR A 405 0.64 56.85 -15.91
N SER A 406 -0.46 56.28 -16.40
CA SER A 406 -0.92 56.15 -17.80
C SER A 406 -0.30 54.96 -18.56
N GLY A 407 -1.04 54.11 -19.26
CA GLY A 407 -2.42 54.16 -19.72
C GLY A 407 -2.46 53.51 -21.12
N LYS A 408 -3.47 52.66 -21.35
CA LYS A 408 -3.92 52.07 -22.63
C LYS A 408 -3.31 50.73 -23.09
N SER A 409 -4.13 49.68 -22.94
CA SER A 409 -4.33 48.65 -23.98
C SER A 409 -4.86 49.28 -25.28
N PRO A 410 -4.68 48.62 -26.45
CA PRO A 410 -5.74 47.72 -26.90
C PRO A 410 -5.29 46.44 -27.64
N ALA A 411 -6.12 45.41 -27.49
CA ALA A 411 -6.58 44.44 -28.48
C ALA A 411 -5.61 43.60 -29.34
N ASP A 412 -5.74 42.28 -29.19
CA ASP A 412 -5.42 41.26 -30.19
C ASP A 412 -6.14 41.51 -31.53
N PRO A 413 -5.54 41.02 -32.63
CA PRO A 413 -6.29 40.11 -33.49
C PRO A 413 -5.48 38.85 -33.87
N ALA A 414 -6.15 37.70 -33.88
CA ALA A 414 -5.71 36.47 -34.53
C ALA A 414 -6.29 36.37 -35.96
N PRO A 415 -5.95 35.34 -36.75
CA PRO A 415 -4.64 35.08 -37.33
C PRO A 415 -4.73 35.06 -38.88
N ASP A 416 -3.61 35.27 -39.59
CA ASP A 416 -3.55 35.03 -41.03
C ASP A 416 -2.47 34.03 -41.42
N THR A 417 -2.91 33.14 -42.29
CA THR A 417 -2.25 32.06 -43.00
C THR A 417 -1.30 32.56 -44.09
N SER A 418 -0.06 32.04 -44.15
CA SER A 418 0.60 31.68 -45.41
C SER A 418 1.99 31.04 -45.22
N VAL A 419 2.03 29.74 -45.47
CA VAL A 419 2.98 29.00 -46.33
C VAL A 419 4.35 29.65 -46.62
N ARG A 420 5.44 29.02 -46.15
CA ARG A 420 6.53 28.52 -47.02
C ARG A 420 7.50 27.54 -46.31
N THR A 421 7.42 26.31 -46.81
CA THR A 421 8.36 25.21 -47.01
C THR A 421 9.85 25.36 -46.65
N LEU A 422 10.41 24.31 -46.01
CA LEU A 422 11.63 23.53 -46.37
C LEU A 422 11.88 22.51 -45.22
N ALA A 423 11.55 21.22 -45.38
CA ALA A 423 12.30 20.14 -46.04
C ALA A 423 13.22 19.32 -45.09
N CYS A 424 13.32 18.02 -45.42
CA CYS A 424 14.13 16.93 -44.84
C CYS A 424 13.60 16.27 -43.55
N ALA A 425 13.58 14.94 -43.39
CA ALA A 425 13.58 13.78 -44.26
C ALA A 425 13.33 12.59 -43.33
N ALA A 426 12.35 11.75 -43.62
CA ALA A 426 12.22 10.42 -43.04
C ALA A 426 12.82 9.40 -44.02
N PRO A 427 13.44 8.31 -43.54
CA PRO A 427 13.59 7.11 -44.34
C PRO A 427 12.55 6.05 -43.94
N ALA A 428 11.87 5.52 -44.95
CA ALA A 428 11.18 4.23 -44.96
C ALA A 428 11.43 3.62 -46.37
N PRO A 429 11.05 2.37 -46.66
CA PRO A 429 11.14 1.11 -45.92
C PRO A 429 11.80 0.02 -46.79
N SER A 430 11.81 -1.25 -46.36
CA SER A 430 11.95 -2.39 -47.26
C SER A 430 10.73 -3.30 -47.15
N ALA A 431 10.15 -3.59 -48.30
CA ALA A 431 8.96 -4.39 -48.51
C ALA A 431 9.30 -5.65 -49.31
N THR A 432 8.57 -6.74 -49.09
CA THR A 432 8.21 -7.73 -50.11
C THR A 432 6.88 -8.37 -49.64
N LEU A 433 5.71 -8.06 -50.22
CA LEU A 433 5.05 -8.66 -51.42
C LEU A 433 4.94 -10.19 -51.33
N ALA A 434 3.86 -10.90 -51.67
CA ALA A 434 2.54 -10.67 -52.31
C ALA A 434 1.68 -11.94 -51.97
N ALA A 435 0.37 -12.12 -52.19
CA ALA A 435 -0.57 -11.71 -53.23
C ALA A 435 -2.02 -11.97 -52.70
N ARG A 436 -3.02 -11.06 -52.82
CA ARG A 436 -3.97 -10.84 -53.96
C ARG A 436 -4.80 -12.09 -54.32
N THR A 437 -6.14 -12.16 -54.50
CA THR A 437 -7.35 -11.27 -54.59
C THR A 437 -8.54 -12.22 -55.02
N PRO A 438 -9.79 -11.81 -55.37
CA PRO A 438 -10.66 -10.65 -55.05
C PRO A 438 -12.18 -10.96 -54.81
N GLY A 439 -12.96 -9.92 -54.45
CA GLY A 439 -14.41 -9.72 -54.75
C GLY A 439 -15.38 -10.06 -53.61
N THR A 440 -16.48 -9.36 -53.30
CA THR A 440 -17.25 -8.25 -53.91
C THR A 440 -18.31 -7.76 -52.89
N ALA A 441 -18.68 -6.47 -52.97
CA ALA A 441 -20.00 -5.85 -52.69
C ALA A 441 -20.69 -5.90 -51.30
N THR A 442 -20.72 -4.72 -50.66
CA THR A 442 -21.87 -3.96 -50.10
C THR A 442 -23.07 -4.69 -49.47
N THR A 443 -23.32 -4.48 -48.16
CA THR A 443 -24.58 -3.93 -47.58
C THR A 443 -24.50 -3.76 -46.05
N VAL A 444 -25.16 -2.72 -45.54
CA VAL A 444 -25.26 -2.31 -44.12
C VAL A 444 -26.35 -3.10 -43.39
N PRO A 445 -26.20 -3.46 -42.09
CA PRO A 445 -27.32 -3.82 -41.24
C PRO A 445 -27.60 -2.76 -40.15
N GLY A 446 -28.90 -2.48 -39.96
CA GLY A 446 -29.44 -1.66 -38.87
C GLY A 446 -29.49 -2.38 -37.51
N PRO A 447 -29.88 -1.67 -36.44
CA PRO A 447 -29.73 -2.15 -35.06
C PRO A 447 -30.83 -3.14 -34.61
N PRO A 448 -30.54 -4.01 -33.63
CA PRO A 448 -31.47 -5.04 -33.16
C PRO A 448 -32.52 -4.51 -32.17
N ALA A 449 -33.70 -5.13 -32.19
CA ALA A 449 -34.84 -4.89 -31.30
C ALA A 449 -34.68 -5.61 -29.94
N LEU A 450 -35.23 -4.98 -28.90
CA LEU A 450 -35.30 -5.44 -27.50
C LEU A 450 -36.26 -6.63 -27.31
N PRO A 451 -36.00 -7.55 -26.36
CA PRO A 451 -36.94 -8.59 -25.97
C PRO A 451 -37.90 -8.15 -24.85
N THR A 452 -39.17 -8.56 -24.97
CA THR A 452 -40.24 -8.49 -23.96
C THR A 452 -40.16 -9.64 -22.94
N PRO A 453 -40.68 -9.47 -21.71
CA PRO A 453 -40.60 -10.46 -20.64
C PRO A 453 -41.78 -11.45 -20.64
N PRO A 454 -41.64 -12.68 -20.09
CA PRO A 454 -42.77 -13.55 -19.77
C PRO A 454 -43.26 -13.38 -18.31
N ASP A 455 -44.57 -13.49 -18.18
CA ASP A 455 -45.41 -13.43 -16.96
C ASP A 455 -45.36 -14.76 -16.16
N PRO A 456 -45.72 -14.81 -14.85
CA PRO A 456 -45.44 -15.92 -13.96
C PRO A 456 -46.63 -16.86 -13.71
N GLY A 457 -46.31 -18.12 -13.44
CA GLY A 457 -47.21 -19.16 -12.92
C GLY A 457 -46.55 -20.51 -13.20
N GLY A 458 -46.46 -21.49 -12.32
CA GLY A 458 -46.98 -21.75 -10.99
C GLY A 458 -46.82 -23.27 -10.79
N THR A 459 -46.91 -23.72 -9.53
CA THR A 459 -47.09 -25.10 -9.04
C THR A 459 -45.86 -25.95 -8.70
N ASP A 460 -46.01 -26.54 -7.51
CA ASP A 460 -45.18 -27.47 -6.76
C ASP A 460 -44.69 -28.70 -7.55
N SER A 461 -43.50 -29.18 -7.21
CA SER A 461 -43.23 -30.60 -6.95
C SER A 461 -41.83 -30.81 -6.37
N ALA A 462 -41.76 -31.59 -5.29
CA ALA A 462 -40.56 -32.01 -4.58
C ALA A 462 -39.60 -32.85 -5.47
N PRO A 463 -38.27 -32.76 -5.26
CA PRO A 463 -37.32 -33.61 -5.98
C PRO A 463 -37.16 -35.01 -5.34
N PRO A 464 -37.01 -36.07 -6.15
CA PRO A 464 -36.72 -37.41 -5.65
C PRO A 464 -35.24 -37.61 -5.30
N ALA A 465 -35.01 -38.54 -4.38
CA ALA A 465 -33.71 -38.94 -3.85
C ALA A 465 -32.75 -39.49 -4.92
N LEU A 466 -31.47 -39.10 -4.82
CA LEU A 466 -30.36 -39.63 -5.61
C LEU A 466 -29.91 -41.00 -5.07
N PRO A 467 -29.57 -41.98 -5.94
CA PRO A 467 -28.98 -43.24 -5.50
C PRO A 467 -27.46 -43.12 -5.28
N ALA A 468 -26.96 -43.87 -4.29
CA ALA A 468 -25.56 -43.99 -3.90
C ALA A 468 -24.68 -44.67 -5.00
N PRO A 469 -23.37 -44.37 -5.06
CA PRO A 469 -22.46 -45.01 -6.00
C PRO A 469 -22.03 -46.42 -5.53
N PRO A 470 -21.80 -47.38 -6.45
CA PRO A 470 -21.25 -48.68 -6.10
C PRO A 470 -19.74 -48.63 -5.88
N GLY A 471 -19.27 -49.44 -4.93
CA GLY A 471 -17.87 -49.61 -4.57
C GLY A 471 -17.09 -50.54 -5.50
N ASP A 472 -15.81 -50.21 -5.59
CA ASP A 472 -14.59 -51.02 -5.59
C ASP A 472 -14.51 -52.32 -6.43
N ALA A 473 -13.58 -52.32 -7.40
CA ALA A 473 -12.79 -53.49 -7.79
C ALA A 473 -11.54 -53.02 -8.56
N GLY A 474 -10.37 -53.16 -7.93
CA GLY A 474 -9.09 -52.71 -8.47
C GLY A 474 -8.52 -53.55 -9.61
N HIS A 475 -7.47 -53.02 -10.26
CA HIS A 475 -6.34 -53.80 -10.78
C HIS A 475 -5.14 -52.90 -11.14
N ARG A 476 -4.01 -53.21 -10.49
CA ARG A 476 -2.61 -53.22 -10.94
C ARG A 476 -2.08 -52.12 -11.88
N ALA A 477 -1.04 -51.46 -11.38
CA ALA A 477 -0.02 -50.69 -12.12
C ALA A 477 0.72 -51.51 -13.21
N PRO A 478 1.36 -50.80 -14.15
CA PRO A 478 2.79 -51.04 -14.32
C PRO A 478 3.64 -49.76 -14.35
N ASP A 479 4.83 -49.89 -13.77
CA ASP A 479 6.00 -49.03 -13.90
C ASP A 479 6.36 -48.69 -15.34
N SER A 480 6.76 -47.43 -15.60
CA SER A 480 7.88 -47.12 -16.51
C SER A 480 8.28 -45.64 -16.41
N ARG A 481 9.41 -45.39 -15.74
CA ARG A 481 10.21 -44.15 -15.86
C ARG A 481 11.00 -44.16 -17.18
N PRO A 482 11.18 -43.03 -17.87
CA PRO A 482 12.31 -42.84 -18.78
C PRO A 482 13.49 -42.15 -18.09
N PRO A 483 14.74 -42.39 -18.52
CA PRO A 483 15.94 -41.93 -17.83
C PRO A 483 16.35 -40.50 -18.20
N CYS A 484 16.97 -39.82 -17.22
CA CYS A 484 17.79 -38.64 -17.43
C CYS A 484 18.92 -38.92 -18.43
N VAL A 485 19.13 -37.98 -19.35
CA VAL A 485 20.39 -37.84 -20.09
C VAL A 485 20.92 -36.44 -19.81
N ALA A 486 22.16 -36.40 -19.35
CA ALA A 486 22.93 -35.19 -19.13
C ALA A 486 23.45 -34.62 -20.45
N SER A 487 23.35 -33.29 -20.61
CA SER A 487 24.30 -32.40 -21.29
C SER A 487 23.97 -30.95 -20.92
#